data_AF-A0A498MKA8-F1
#
_entry.id   AF-A0A498MKA8-F1
#
_cell.length_a   1.000
_cell.length_b   1.000
_cell.length_c   1.000
_cell.angle_alpha   90.00
_cell.angle_beta   90.00
_cell.angle_gamma   90.00
#
_symmetry.space_group_name_H-M   'P 1'
#
loop_
_entity.id
_entity.type
_entity.pdbx_description
1 polymer ?
#
loop_
_entity_poly.entity_id
_entity_poly.type
_entity_poly.pdbx_seq_one_letter_code
_entity_poly.pdbx_strand_id
1 'polypeptide(L)'
;MCFQKLKRIITEEPVLRYYDPHKSTQISADASRYGLGAVLLQQHAESWQPVAYASRALTSAETNYAQIEKELLACTYACERFHQYVYRQSFEVETDHKPLVSIMSKALNDYPMRIQRMLIRLQKYDVNMIYTPGKFMFAADTLSRAVDKHESLTSEKGADIQAYVDMIVTSLPVSSEKTEQIRKATDMDGTMTQLRETILEGWPEKKSDCPKQFQDYWSCRAELSVVNDIIFKGNKFVIPASVRKEMLHKVHEEHLGEEKCKRRAHEVNVLAKDKS
;
A
#
# COMPACT_ATOMS: atom_id res chain seq x y z
N MET A 1 7.40 2.81 36.80
CA MET A 1 6.65 4.04 37.20
C MET A 1 6.61 5.11 36.11
N CYS A 2 7.69 5.41 35.38
CA CYS A 2 7.68 6.45 34.34
C CYS A 2 6.72 6.17 33.16
N PHE A 3 6.68 4.92 32.64
CA PHE A 3 5.80 4.52 31.53
C PHE A 3 4.30 4.62 31.84
N GLN A 4 3.88 4.21 33.04
CA GLN A 4 2.48 4.35 33.48
C GLN A 4 2.09 5.82 33.65
N LYS A 5 3.03 6.67 34.10
CA LYS A 5 2.84 8.11 34.20
C LYS A 5 2.71 8.76 32.82
N LEU A 6 3.51 8.31 31.84
CA LEU A 6 3.40 8.73 30.44
C LEU A 6 2.06 8.32 29.82
N LYS A 7 1.65 7.05 29.96
CA LYS A 7 0.32 6.60 29.53
C LYS A 7 -0.78 7.49 30.11
N ARG A 8 -0.70 7.74 31.42
CA ARG A 8 -1.65 8.58 32.14
C ARG A 8 -1.72 10.01 31.59
N ILE A 9 -0.56 10.64 31.36
CA ILE A 9 -0.47 11.99 30.78
C ILE A 9 -1.03 12.06 29.35
N ILE A 10 -0.83 11.02 28.54
CA ILE A 10 -1.33 10.98 27.15
C ILE A 10 -2.84 10.68 27.10
N THR A 11 -3.40 10.07 28.15
CA THR A 11 -4.83 9.74 28.27
C THR A 11 -5.65 10.74 29.09
N GLU A 12 -5.02 11.72 29.75
CA GLU A 12 -5.67 12.74 30.58
C GLU A 12 -5.68 14.11 29.88
N GLU A 13 -6.64 14.98 30.23
CA GLU A 13 -6.56 16.41 29.86
C GLU A 13 -5.28 17.01 30.48
N PRO A 14 -4.50 17.81 29.72
CA PRO A 14 -4.87 18.58 28.53
C PRO A 14 -4.51 17.95 27.17
N VAL A 15 -4.02 16.71 27.15
CA VAL A 15 -3.50 16.09 25.90
C VAL A 15 -4.64 15.54 25.05
N LEU A 16 -5.63 14.85 25.65
CA LEU A 16 -6.80 14.35 24.91
C LEU A 16 -7.98 15.32 25.04
N ARG A 17 -8.48 15.87 23.93
CA ARG A 17 -9.65 16.78 23.91
C ARG A 17 -10.94 16.06 23.57
N TYR A 18 -12.04 16.59 24.11
CA TYR A 18 -13.39 16.26 23.63
C TYR A 18 -13.58 16.73 22.19
N TYR A 19 -14.18 15.85 21.40
CA TYR A 19 -14.51 16.13 20.01
C TYR A 19 -15.59 17.21 19.89
N ASP A 20 -15.36 18.18 19.02
CA ASP A 20 -16.30 19.25 18.69
C ASP A 20 -16.69 19.20 17.20
N PRO A 21 -17.95 18.91 16.84
CA PRO A 21 -18.39 18.78 15.45
C PRO A 21 -18.22 20.04 14.59
N HIS A 22 -18.03 21.21 15.21
CA HIS A 22 -17.91 22.49 14.50
C HIS A 22 -16.46 22.89 14.19
N LYS A 23 -15.48 22.08 14.62
CA LYS A 23 -14.06 22.36 14.42
C LYS A 23 -13.47 21.57 13.27
N SER A 24 -12.47 22.18 12.62
CA SER A 24 -11.66 21.53 11.61
C SER A 24 -11.01 20.27 12.18
N THR A 25 -11.16 19.17 11.44
CA THR A 25 -10.67 17.86 11.83
C THR A 25 -9.59 17.41 10.84
N GLN A 26 -8.53 16.84 11.39
CA GLN A 26 -7.41 16.30 10.64
C GLN A 26 -7.06 14.93 11.18
N ILE A 27 -6.65 14.01 10.32
CA ILE A 27 -6.17 12.68 10.69
C ILE A 27 -4.74 12.55 10.21
N SER A 28 -3.80 12.28 11.11
CA SER A 28 -2.45 11.86 10.74
C SER A 28 -2.40 10.33 10.74
N ALA A 29 -2.03 9.71 9.61
CA ALA A 29 -1.95 8.26 9.47
C ALA A 29 -0.58 7.85 8.93
N ASP A 30 -0.02 6.78 9.49
CA ASP A 30 1.30 6.26 9.12
C ASP A 30 1.33 4.74 9.13
N ALA A 31 2.15 4.15 8.25
CA ALA A 31 2.38 2.71 8.19
C ALA A 31 3.85 2.35 8.40
N SER A 32 4.09 1.48 9.38
CA SER A 32 5.38 0.80 9.51
C SER A 32 5.37 -0.54 8.78
N ARG A 33 6.51 -1.24 8.82
CA ARG A 33 6.63 -2.60 8.31
C ARG A 33 5.65 -3.59 8.97
N TYR A 34 5.23 -3.32 10.21
CA TYR A 34 4.48 -4.28 11.04
C TYR A 34 3.18 -3.73 11.60
N GLY A 35 2.90 -2.44 11.48
CA GLY A 35 1.74 -1.82 12.10
C GLY A 35 1.27 -0.56 11.43
N LEU A 36 0.06 -0.18 11.81
CA LEU A 36 -0.61 1.04 11.40
C LEU A 36 -0.78 1.94 12.63
N GLY A 37 -0.50 3.22 12.46
CA GLY A 37 -0.73 4.25 13.47
C GLY A 37 -1.62 5.34 12.91
N ALA A 38 -2.53 5.85 13.73
CA ALA A 38 -3.41 6.95 13.36
C ALA A 38 -3.77 7.83 14.56
N VAL A 39 -3.88 9.13 14.30
CA VAL A 39 -4.25 10.13 15.31
C VAL A 39 -5.31 11.06 14.72
N LEU A 40 -6.42 11.21 15.43
CA LEU A 40 -7.44 12.20 15.14
C LEU A 40 -7.08 13.50 15.87
N LEU A 41 -6.95 14.59 15.13
CA LEU A 41 -6.60 15.92 15.60
C LEU A 41 -7.75 16.89 15.31
N GLN A 42 -7.95 17.85 16.20
CA GLN A 42 -8.83 18.99 15.96
C GLN A 42 -8.11 20.31 16.23
N GLN A 43 -8.48 21.33 15.48
CA GLN A 43 -7.91 22.67 15.66
C GLN A 43 -8.60 23.37 16.84
N HIS A 44 -7.89 23.53 17.96
CA HIS A 44 -8.35 24.27 19.12
C HIS A 44 -7.47 25.50 19.35
N ALA A 45 -8.08 26.69 19.29
CA ALA A 45 -7.38 27.97 19.31
C ALA A 45 -6.28 28.00 18.22
N GLU A 46 -5.00 28.08 18.61
CA GLU A 46 -3.86 28.16 17.68
C GLU A 46 -3.11 26.82 17.51
N SER A 47 -3.64 25.71 18.03
CA SER A 47 -2.94 24.40 18.01
C SER A 47 -3.83 23.24 17.60
N TRP A 48 -3.22 22.27 16.93
CA TRP A 48 -3.84 20.95 16.70
C TRP A 48 -3.72 20.10 17.97
N GLN A 49 -4.86 19.63 18.47
CA GLN A 49 -4.93 18.84 19.70
C GLN A 49 -5.49 17.45 19.40
N PRO A 50 -4.91 16.38 19.95
CA PRO A 50 -5.38 15.03 19.71
C PRO A 50 -6.69 14.76 20.45
N VAL A 51 -7.63 14.16 19.72
CA VAL A 51 -8.94 13.74 20.21
C VAL A 51 -8.96 12.23 20.43
N ALA A 52 -8.32 11.47 19.53
CA ALA A 52 -8.28 10.02 19.63
C ALA A 52 -7.01 9.46 18.98
N TYR A 53 -6.53 8.36 19.53
CA TYR A 53 -5.40 7.59 19.00
C TYR A 53 -5.88 6.20 18.59
N ALA A 54 -5.30 5.66 17.53
CA ALA A 54 -5.54 4.30 17.09
C ALA A 54 -4.26 3.66 16.57
N SER A 55 -4.05 2.39 16.90
CA SER A 55 -3.00 1.57 16.31
C SER A 55 -3.53 0.16 16.07
N ARG A 56 -2.88 -0.57 15.17
CA ARG A 56 -3.16 -1.99 14.91
C ARG A 56 -1.95 -2.68 14.30
N ALA A 57 -1.69 -3.92 14.69
CA ALA A 57 -0.76 -4.80 13.99
C ALA A 57 -1.24 -5.14 12.56
N LEU A 58 -0.31 -5.16 11.60
CA LEU A 58 -0.56 -5.74 10.28
C LEU A 58 -0.69 -7.27 10.41
N THR A 59 -1.59 -7.84 9.63
CA THR A 59 -1.68 -9.29 9.45
C THR A 59 -0.52 -9.83 8.61
N SER A 60 -0.28 -11.14 8.65
CA SER A 60 0.75 -11.81 7.83
C SER A 60 0.60 -11.53 6.33
N ALA A 61 -0.63 -11.39 5.84
CA ALA A 61 -0.89 -11.01 4.46
C ALA A 61 -0.54 -9.54 4.18
N GLU A 62 -0.94 -8.62 5.08
CA GLU A 62 -0.69 -7.18 4.93
C GLU A 62 0.79 -6.80 5.09
N THR A 63 1.59 -7.55 5.85
CA THR A 63 3.04 -7.31 5.95
C THR A 63 3.74 -7.44 4.60
N ASN A 64 3.17 -8.22 3.67
CA ASN A 64 3.68 -8.45 2.32
C ASN A 64 3.13 -7.46 1.29
N TYR A 65 2.40 -6.43 1.73
CA TYR A 65 1.92 -5.38 0.84
C TYR A 65 3.07 -4.45 0.45
N ALA A 66 2.97 -3.86 -0.75
CA ALA A 66 3.90 -2.81 -1.15
C ALA A 66 3.82 -1.62 -0.18
N GLN A 67 4.89 -0.84 -0.02
CA GLN A 67 4.89 0.27 0.93
C GLN A 67 3.72 1.24 0.67
N ILE A 68 3.50 1.59 -0.60
CA ILE A 68 2.37 2.46 -0.99
C ILE A 68 0.98 1.87 -0.64
N GLU A 69 0.84 0.55 -0.70
CA GLU A 69 -0.39 -0.14 -0.29
C GLU A 69 -0.57 -0.07 1.23
N LYS A 70 0.53 -0.17 2.01
CA LYS A 70 0.51 -0.03 3.48
C LYS A 70 0.14 1.38 3.90
N GLU A 71 0.69 2.40 3.25
CA GLU A 71 0.34 3.81 3.51
C GLU A 71 -1.15 4.07 3.25
N LEU A 72 -1.67 3.60 2.11
CA LEU A 72 -3.09 3.73 1.81
C LEU A 72 -3.97 2.95 2.81
N LEU A 73 -3.49 1.80 3.25
CA LEU A 73 -4.15 1.00 4.27
C LEU A 73 -4.20 1.72 5.62
N ALA A 74 -3.14 2.44 6.01
CA ALA A 74 -3.13 3.29 7.21
C ALA A 74 -4.24 4.35 7.13
N CYS A 75 -4.32 5.09 6.02
CA CYS A 75 -5.36 6.09 5.81
C CYS A 75 -6.77 5.48 5.84
N THR A 76 -6.96 4.35 5.15
CA THR A 76 -8.24 3.63 5.11
C THR A 76 -8.64 3.14 6.50
N TYR A 77 -7.70 2.55 7.24
CA TYR A 77 -7.90 2.11 8.62
C TYR A 77 -8.28 3.28 9.53
N ALA A 78 -7.57 4.40 9.44
CA ALA A 78 -7.82 5.58 10.25
C ALA A 78 -9.24 6.13 10.03
N CYS A 79 -9.65 6.30 8.77
CA CYS A 79 -10.98 6.80 8.43
C CYS A 79 -12.10 5.87 8.94
N GLU A 80 -11.91 4.55 8.82
CA GLU A 80 -12.88 3.58 9.35
C GLU A 80 -12.89 3.50 10.87
N ARG A 81 -11.72 3.61 11.50
CA ARG A 81 -11.61 3.57 12.96
C ARG A 81 -12.22 4.79 13.62
N PHE A 82 -12.14 5.95 12.95
CA PHE A 82 -12.73 7.21 13.37
C PHE A 82 -14.05 7.53 12.67
N HIS A 83 -14.72 6.53 12.09
CA HIS A 83 -15.95 6.70 11.32
C HIS A 83 -17.00 7.57 12.03
N GLN A 84 -17.21 7.36 13.33
CA GLN A 84 -18.18 8.11 14.13
C GLN A 84 -17.86 9.61 14.23
N TYR A 85 -16.60 10.01 14.05
CA TYR A 85 -16.17 11.40 14.09
C TYR A 85 -16.18 12.05 12.71
N VAL A 86 -15.72 11.35 11.68
CA VAL A 86 -15.46 11.97 10.37
C VAL A 86 -16.52 11.72 9.31
N TYR A 87 -17.48 10.84 9.57
CA TYR A 87 -18.54 10.55 8.61
C TYR A 87 -19.43 11.77 8.37
N ARG A 88 -19.68 12.08 7.08
CA ARG A 88 -20.43 13.26 6.59
C ARG A 88 -19.80 14.62 6.89
N GLN A 89 -18.52 14.65 7.25
CA GLN A 89 -17.75 15.88 7.34
C GLN A 89 -16.62 15.87 6.32
N SER A 90 -16.21 17.06 5.87
CA SER A 90 -14.98 17.24 5.11
C SER A 90 -13.82 17.32 6.11
N PHE A 91 -12.75 16.55 5.87
CA PHE A 91 -11.57 16.54 6.75
C PHE A 91 -10.30 16.28 5.95
N GLU A 92 -9.17 16.56 6.60
CA GLU A 92 -7.85 16.36 6.01
C GLU A 92 -7.19 15.09 6.53
N VAL A 93 -6.52 14.35 5.65
CA VAL A 93 -5.66 13.22 6.03
C VAL A 93 -4.23 13.55 5.65
N GLU A 94 -3.35 13.61 6.66
CA GLU A 94 -1.92 13.77 6.46
C GLU A 94 -1.23 12.43 6.25
N THR A 95 -0.30 12.41 5.30
CA THR A 95 0.59 11.30 5.00
C THR A 95 1.98 11.84 4.66
N ASP A 96 3.03 11.11 5.04
CA ASP A 96 4.41 11.41 4.63
C ASP A 96 4.78 10.78 3.27
N HIS A 97 3.82 10.12 2.61
CA HIS A 97 4.06 9.45 1.34
C HIS A 97 3.49 10.25 0.17
N LYS A 98 4.30 11.16 -0.42
CA LYS A 98 3.91 12.00 -1.58
C LYS A 98 3.15 11.27 -2.69
N PRO A 99 3.53 10.05 -3.12
CA PRO A 99 2.80 9.35 -4.17
C PRO A 99 1.31 9.12 -3.84
N LEU A 100 0.95 9.03 -2.55
CA LEU A 100 -0.41 8.78 -2.09
C LEU A 100 -1.35 9.95 -2.45
N VAL A 101 -0.86 11.19 -2.33
CA VAL A 101 -1.62 12.39 -2.73
C VAL A 101 -2.00 12.35 -4.22
N SER A 102 -1.10 11.82 -5.05
CA SER A 102 -1.35 11.63 -6.48
C SER A 102 -2.24 10.42 -6.80
N ILE A 103 -2.50 9.52 -5.85
CA ILE A 103 -3.34 8.34 -6.10
C ILE A 103 -4.80 8.74 -6.26
N MET A 104 -5.26 9.73 -5.48
CA MET A 104 -6.65 10.16 -5.48
C MET A 104 -7.12 10.79 -6.80
N SER A 105 -6.19 11.21 -7.68
CA SER A 105 -6.50 11.92 -8.93
C SER A 105 -6.46 11.06 -10.20
N LYS A 106 -5.96 9.81 -10.14
CA LYS A 106 -5.90 8.93 -11.32
C LYS A 106 -7.11 7.99 -11.40
N ALA A 107 -7.29 7.38 -12.58
CA ALA A 107 -8.31 6.38 -12.78
C ALA A 107 -8.03 5.11 -11.95
N LEU A 108 -9.09 4.53 -11.35
CA LEU A 108 -8.96 3.34 -10.50
C LEU A 108 -8.32 2.15 -11.25
N ASN A 109 -8.64 1.99 -12.55
CA ASN A 109 -8.20 0.85 -13.36
C ASN A 109 -6.67 0.73 -13.51
N ASP A 110 -5.93 1.81 -13.29
CA ASP A 110 -4.48 1.82 -13.41
C ASP A 110 -3.78 1.20 -12.17
N TYR A 111 -4.51 1.05 -11.07
CA TYR A 111 -3.97 0.58 -9.81
C TYR A 111 -4.13 -0.94 -9.61
N PRO A 112 -3.26 -1.57 -8.80
CA PRO A 112 -3.49 -2.92 -8.30
C PRO A 112 -4.85 -3.04 -7.61
N MET A 113 -5.47 -4.22 -7.72
CA MET A 113 -6.79 -4.52 -7.12
C MET A 113 -6.87 -4.16 -5.63
N ARG A 114 -5.78 -4.33 -4.86
CA ARG A 114 -5.70 -3.94 -3.44
C ARG A 114 -5.92 -2.43 -3.24
N ILE A 115 -5.22 -1.60 -4.01
CA ILE A 115 -5.37 -0.14 -3.98
C ILE A 115 -6.78 0.25 -4.41
N GLN A 116 -7.30 -0.33 -5.50
CA GLN A 116 -8.67 -0.07 -5.96
C GLN A 116 -9.71 -0.32 -4.85
N ARG A 117 -9.61 -1.46 -4.17
CA ARG A 117 -10.49 -1.81 -3.04
C ARG A 117 -10.41 -0.79 -1.91
N MET A 118 -9.22 -0.32 -1.56
CA MET A 118 -9.04 0.69 -0.51
C MET A 118 -9.61 2.06 -0.92
N LEU A 119 -9.39 2.48 -2.18
CA LEU A 119 -9.98 3.72 -2.71
C LEU A 119 -11.50 3.68 -2.70
N ILE A 120 -12.12 2.57 -3.11
CA ILE A 120 -13.59 2.39 -3.05
C ILE A 120 -14.08 2.50 -1.60
N ARG A 121 -13.34 1.95 -0.62
CA ARG A 121 -13.70 2.10 0.81
C ARG A 121 -13.58 3.53 1.29
N LEU A 122 -12.65 4.31 0.76
CA LEU A 122 -12.47 5.72 1.09
C LEU A 122 -13.53 6.62 0.47
N GLN A 123 -14.14 6.24 -0.66
CA GLN A 123 -15.17 7.06 -1.34
C GLN A 123 -16.40 7.40 -0.48
N LYS A 124 -16.64 6.68 0.62
CA LYS A 124 -17.72 7.01 1.58
C LYS A 124 -17.41 8.22 2.47
N TYR A 125 -16.19 8.74 2.41
CA TYR A 125 -15.70 9.88 3.19
C TYR A 125 -15.32 11.04 2.26
N ASP A 126 -15.54 12.27 2.74
CA ASP A 126 -15.09 13.48 2.05
C ASP A 126 -13.68 13.85 2.55
N VAL A 127 -12.69 13.17 1.97
CA VAL A 127 -11.29 13.19 2.43
C VAL A 127 -10.38 14.00 1.50
N ASN A 128 -9.66 14.96 2.07
CA ASN A 128 -8.59 15.70 1.40
C ASN A 128 -7.23 15.18 1.87
N MET A 129 -6.47 14.51 1.00
CA MET A 129 -5.12 14.02 1.33
C MET A 129 -4.07 15.12 1.18
N ILE A 130 -3.26 15.32 2.22
CA ILE A 130 -2.19 16.32 2.27
C ILE A 130 -0.87 15.63 2.59
N TYR A 131 0.19 16.06 1.89
CA TYR A 131 1.53 15.61 2.21
C TYR A 131 2.12 16.46 3.34
N THR A 132 2.50 15.79 4.43
CA THR A 132 3.22 16.39 5.56
C THR A 132 4.51 15.60 5.78
N PRO A 133 5.70 16.24 5.83
CA PRO A 133 6.95 15.51 6.06
C PRO A 133 6.89 14.70 7.37
N GLY A 134 7.32 13.43 7.35
CA GLY A 134 7.21 12.52 8.50
C GLY A 134 7.84 13.04 9.81
N LYS A 135 8.78 13.98 9.71
CA LYS A 135 9.34 14.72 10.86
C LYS A 135 8.31 15.52 11.67
N PHE A 136 7.10 15.72 11.16
CA PHE A 136 6.01 16.40 11.88
C PHE A 136 4.92 15.42 12.34
N MET A 137 4.97 14.15 11.92
CA MET A 137 3.95 13.13 12.20
C MET A 137 4.37 12.16 13.33
N PHE A 138 5.04 12.67 14.37
CA PHE A 138 5.64 11.85 15.44
C PHE A 138 4.65 10.89 16.11
N ALA A 139 3.41 11.32 16.34
CA ALA A 139 2.43 10.51 17.07
C ALA A 139 1.95 9.32 16.22
N ALA A 140 1.71 9.50 14.92
CA ALA A 140 1.33 8.41 14.04
C ALA A 140 2.49 7.43 13.82
N ASP A 141 3.71 7.94 13.60
CA ASP A 141 4.93 7.13 13.41
C ASP A 141 5.28 6.29 14.64
N THR A 142 5.17 6.88 15.84
CA THR A 142 5.40 6.13 17.08
C THR A 142 4.35 5.02 17.28
N LEU A 143 3.08 5.29 16.98
CA LEU A 143 2.00 4.31 17.08
C LEU A 143 2.12 3.18 16.06
N SER A 144 2.55 3.48 14.83
CA SER A 144 2.71 2.48 13.77
C SER A 144 3.87 1.52 14.06
N ARG A 145 4.90 1.97 14.79
CA ARG A 145 6.07 1.17 15.19
C ARG A 145 5.88 0.44 16.53
N ALA A 146 4.99 0.92 17.39
CA ALA A 146 4.72 0.34 18.71
C ALA A 146 3.75 -0.85 18.65
N VAL A 147 4.14 -1.91 17.93
CA VAL A 147 3.31 -3.11 17.73
C VAL A 147 3.79 -4.25 18.62
N ASP A 148 2.88 -4.85 19.39
CA ASP A 148 3.14 -6.11 20.07
C ASP A 148 3.13 -7.27 19.05
N LYS A 149 4.27 -7.96 18.92
CA LYS A 149 4.47 -9.06 17.96
C LYS A 149 3.47 -10.22 18.12
N HIS A 150 2.79 -10.32 19.28
CA HIS A 150 1.81 -11.36 19.57
C HIS A 150 0.40 -11.05 19.03
N GLU A 151 0.05 -9.80 18.74
CA GLU A 151 -1.29 -9.44 18.23
C GLU A 151 -1.47 -9.75 16.73
N SER A 152 -0.39 -9.86 15.96
CA SER A 152 -0.42 -10.08 14.51
C SER A 152 -1.16 -11.35 14.07
N LEU A 153 -1.37 -12.30 14.99
CA LEU A 153 -1.84 -13.66 14.69
C LEU A 153 -3.36 -13.88 14.88
N THR A 154 -4.10 -12.95 15.51
CA THR A 154 -5.46 -13.23 16.02
C THR A 154 -6.56 -12.28 15.55
N SER A 155 -6.28 -11.37 14.62
CA SER A 155 -7.32 -10.46 14.13
C SER A 155 -8.35 -11.22 13.27
N GLU A 156 -9.64 -11.15 13.63
CA GLU A 156 -10.77 -11.69 12.85
C GLU A 156 -10.75 -11.25 11.37
N LYS A 157 -10.14 -10.10 11.08
CA LYS A 157 -9.95 -9.55 9.72
C LYS A 157 -8.94 -10.34 8.87
N GLY A 158 -8.10 -11.18 9.48
CA GLY A 158 -7.05 -11.93 8.77
C GLY A 158 -7.61 -12.92 7.76
N ALA A 159 -8.72 -13.59 8.08
CA ALA A 159 -9.35 -14.56 7.17
C ALA A 159 -9.91 -13.87 5.91
N ASP A 160 -10.59 -12.75 6.05
CA ASP A 160 -11.13 -11.98 4.92
C ASP A 160 -10.03 -11.40 4.03
N ILE A 161 -8.94 -10.95 4.64
CA ILE A 161 -7.77 -10.45 3.92
C ILE A 161 -7.12 -11.59 3.14
N GLN A 162 -6.94 -12.76 3.76
CA GLN A 162 -6.33 -13.92 3.11
C GLN A 162 -7.19 -14.42 1.94
N ALA A 163 -8.50 -14.59 2.15
CA ALA A 163 -9.43 -14.99 1.10
C ALA A 163 -9.41 -14.04 -0.09
N TYR A 164 -9.22 -12.73 0.15
CA TYR A 164 -9.07 -11.75 -0.90
C TYR A 164 -7.75 -11.88 -1.68
N VAL A 165 -6.64 -12.12 -0.98
CA VAL A 165 -5.35 -12.39 -1.64
C VAL A 165 -5.45 -13.63 -2.52
N ASP A 166 -6.09 -14.69 -2.01
CA ASP A 166 -6.31 -15.93 -2.74
C ASP A 166 -7.21 -15.70 -3.98
N MET A 167 -8.25 -14.88 -3.84
CA MET A 167 -9.12 -14.49 -4.96
C MET A 167 -8.35 -13.73 -6.05
N ILE A 168 -7.47 -12.78 -5.69
CA ILE A 168 -6.63 -12.06 -6.67
C ILE A 168 -5.81 -13.08 -7.48
N VAL A 169 -5.16 -14.03 -6.81
CA VAL A 169 -4.33 -15.05 -7.45
C VAL A 169 -5.18 -15.95 -8.36
N THR A 170 -6.36 -16.36 -7.90
CA THR A 170 -7.26 -17.26 -8.64
C THR A 170 -7.88 -16.58 -9.87
N SER A 171 -8.08 -15.25 -9.81
CA SER A 171 -8.61 -14.47 -10.93
C SER A 171 -7.62 -14.29 -12.09
N LEU A 172 -6.35 -14.67 -11.91
CA LEU A 172 -5.34 -14.57 -12.95
C LEU A 172 -5.45 -15.73 -13.94
N PRO A 173 -5.37 -15.48 -15.26
CA PRO A 173 -5.52 -16.50 -16.30
C PRO A 173 -4.21 -17.33 -16.50
N VAL A 174 -3.53 -17.69 -15.41
CA VAL A 174 -2.24 -18.39 -15.45
C VAL A 174 -2.32 -19.67 -14.62
N SER A 175 -1.95 -20.80 -15.21
CA SER A 175 -1.90 -22.09 -14.52
C SER A 175 -0.91 -22.06 -13.35
N SER A 176 -1.25 -22.71 -12.23
CA SER A 176 -0.41 -22.81 -11.03
C SER A 176 1.05 -23.20 -11.31
N GLU A 177 1.27 -24.10 -12.28
CA GLU A 177 2.60 -24.55 -12.68
C GLU A 177 3.48 -23.45 -13.29
N LYS A 178 2.89 -22.51 -14.05
CA LYS A 178 3.59 -21.37 -14.65
C LYS A 178 3.90 -20.29 -13.61
N THR A 179 2.99 -20.09 -12.65
CA THR A 179 3.20 -19.20 -11.51
C THR A 179 4.42 -19.63 -10.70
N GLU A 180 4.58 -20.94 -10.48
CA GLU A 180 5.74 -21.50 -9.78
C GLU A 180 7.05 -21.36 -10.57
N GLN A 181 7.02 -21.51 -11.90
CA GLN A 181 8.19 -21.26 -12.75
C GLN A 181 8.63 -19.80 -12.71
N ILE A 182 7.68 -18.85 -12.79
CA ILE A 182 7.96 -17.42 -12.71
C ILE A 182 8.54 -17.06 -11.33
N ARG A 183 7.99 -17.64 -10.24
CA ARG A 183 8.52 -17.46 -8.89
C ARG A 183 9.98 -17.90 -8.80
N LYS A 184 10.30 -19.14 -9.20
CA LYS A 184 11.68 -19.66 -9.19
C LYS A 184 12.64 -18.80 -10.00
N ALA A 185 12.21 -18.32 -11.17
CA ALA A 185 13.03 -17.45 -11.99
C ALA A 185 13.21 -16.03 -11.41
N THR A 186 12.23 -15.53 -10.67
CA THR A 186 12.30 -14.25 -9.95
C THR A 186 13.30 -14.35 -8.80
N ASP A 187 13.31 -15.46 -8.06
CA ASP A 187 14.25 -15.71 -6.98
C ASP A 187 15.70 -15.92 -7.48
N MET A 188 15.87 -16.47 -8.69
CA MET A 188 17.19 -16.61 -9.32
C MET A 188 17.71 -15.30 -9.94
N ASP A 189 16.84 -14.32 -10.20
CA ASP A 189 17.20 -13.04 -10.78
C ASP A 189 17.47 -12.01 -9.67
N GLY A 190 18.75 -11.70 -9.45
CA GLY A 190 19.17 -10.74 -8.42
C GLY A 190 18.58 -9.34 -8.62
N THR A 191 18.32 -8.91 -9.86
CA THR A 191 17.69 -7.62 -10.14
C THR A 191 16.22 -7.62 -9.72
N MET A 192 15.50 -8.71 -9.95
CA MET A 192 14.09 -8.84 -9.58
C MET A 192 13.92 -8.97 -8.07
N THR A 193 14.85 -9.64 -7.40
CA THR A 193 14.86 -9.74 -5.93
C THR A 193 15.04 -8.36 -5.29
N GLN A 194 15.99 -7.55 -5.79
CA GLN A 194 16.17 -6.17 -5.34
C GLN A 194 14.94 -5.29 -5.62
N LEU A 195 14.29 -5.47 -6.78
CA LEU A 195 13.05 -4.77 -7.11
C LEU A 195 11.92 -5.15 -6.13
N ARG A 196 11.78 -6.44 -5.81
CA ARG A 196 10.79 -6.93 -4.82
C ARG A 196 11.02 -6.27 -3.47
N GLU A 197 12.26 -6.27 -2.98
CA GLU A 197 12.62 -5.62 -1.70
C GLU A 197 12.31 -4.12 -1.73
N THR A 198 12.67 -3.42 -2.81
CA THR A 198 12.37 -1.99 -2.98
C THR A 198 10.87 -1.70 -2.96
N ILE A 199 10.04 -2.58 -3.53
CA ILE A 199 8.58 -2.41 -3.52
C ILE A 199 8.02 -2.59 -2.09
N LEU A 200 8.57 -3.53 -1.31
CA LEU A 200 8.12 -3.85 0.04
C LEU A 200 8.62 -2.87 1.10
N GLU A 201 9.85 -2.36 0.97
CA GLU A 201 10.51 -1.48 1.95
C GLU A 201 10.38 0.01 1.61
N GLY A 202 10.15 0.34 0.33
CA GLY A 202 9.95 1.71 -0.12
C GLY A 202 10.93 2.14 -1.21
N TRP A 203 10.50 3.12 -2.00
CA TRP A 203 11.29 3.66 -3.10
C TRP A 203 12.15 4.84 -2.64
N PRO A 204 13.37 5.00 -3.19
CA PRO A 204 14.18 6.19 -2.92
C PRO A 204 13.50 7.47 -3.41
N GLU A 205 13.70 8.57 -2.68
CA GLU A 205 13.08 9.87 -2.97
C GLU A 205 13.43 10.39 -4.38
N LYS A 206 14.65 10.10 -4.84
CA LYS A 206 15.14 10.52 -6.16
C LYS A 206 15.31 9.33 -7.07
N LYS A 207 14.90 9.52 -8.33
CA LYS A 207 15.13 8.55 -9.42
C LYS A 207 16.62 8.25 -9.61
N SER A 208 17.52 9.19 -9.33
CA SER A 208 18.98 9.03 -9.47
C SER A 208 19.57 7.97 -8.53
N ASP A 209 18.94 7.79 -7.37
CA ASP A 209 19.46 6.95 -6.29
C ASP A 209 18.98 5.49 -6.45
N CYS A 210 18.04 5.27 -7.37
CA CYS A 210 17.57 3.96 -7.77
C CYS A 210 18.60 3.26 -8.68
N PRO A 211 18.91 1.97 -8.45
CA PRO A 211 19.79 1.21 -9.34
C PRO A 211 19.33 1.30 -10.80
N LYS A 212 20.28 1.56 -11.71
CA LYS A 212 20.05 1.72 -13.16
C LYS A 212 19.28 0.55 -13.79
N GLN A 213 19.38 -0.64 -13.19
CA GLN A 213 18.77 -1.87 -13.69
C GLN A 213 17.23 -1.84 -13.65
N PHE A 214 16.64 -1.17 -12.64
CA PHE A 214 15.19 -1.08 -12.46
C PHE A 214 14.66 0.36 -12.32
N GLN A 215 15.48 1.35 -12.68
CA GLN A 215 15.16 2.78 -12.62
C GLN A 215 13.90 3.19 -13.44
N ASP A 216 13.56 2.44 -14.49
CA ASP A 216 12.36 2.68 -15.29
C ASP A 216 11.06 2.41 -14.51
N TYR A 217 11.12 1.48 -13.56
CA TYR A 217 9.99 1.13 -12.70
C TYR A 217 9.67 2.24 -11.68
N TRP A 218 10.61 3.14 -11.39
CA TRP A 218 10.40 4.27 -10.47
C TRP A 218 9.23 5.17 -10.89
N SER A 219 9.03 5.33 -12.21
CA SER A 219 7.95 6.16 -12.77
C SER A 219 6.57 5.54 -12.56
N CYS A 220 6.50 4.20 -12.50
CA CYS A 220 5.26 3.44 -12.32
C CYS A 220 5.20 2.73 -10.96
N ARG A 221 5.98 3.19 -9.97
CA ARG A 221 6.06 2.60 -8.63
C ARG A 221 4.71 2.44 -7.92
N ALA A 222 3.77 3.34 -8.19
CA ALA A 222 2.43 3.29 -7.60
C ALA A 222 1.54 2.19 -8.21
N GLU A 223 1.92 1.67 -9.37
CA GLU A 223 1.22 0.58 -10.07
C GLU A 223 1.81 -0.78 -9.70
N LEU A 224 2.94 -0.82 -8.98
CA LEU A 224 3.65 -2.05 -8.66
C LEU A 224 3.14 -2.66 -7.35
N SER A 225 2.90 -3.96 -7.37
CA SER A 225 2.49 -4.75 -6.20
C SER A 225 3.20 -6.10 -6.18
N VAL A 226 3.25 -6.72 -5.00
CA VAL A 226 3.81 -8.06 -4.81
C VAL A 226 2.73 -8.98 -4.25
N VAL A 227 2.55 -10.12 -4.90
CA VAL A 227 1.61 -11.17 -4.48
C VAL A 227 2.30 -12.52 -4.64
N ASN A 228 2.40 -13.30 -3.55
CA ASN A 228 3.08 -14.61 -3.53
C ASN A 228 4.48 -14.57 -4.18
N ASP A 229 5.28 -13.56 -3.83
CA ASP A 229 6.65 -13.33 -4.33
C ASP A 229 6.76 -12.96 -5.81
N ILE A 230 5.63 -12.73 -6.48
CA ILE A 230 5.58 -12.32 -7.88
C ILE A 230 5.28 -10.83 -7.95
N ILE A 231 6.01 -10.13 -8.83
CA ILE A 231 5.87 -8.70 -9.05
C ILE A 231 4.81 -8.47 -10.14
N PHE A 232 3.84 -7.62 -9.83
CA PHE A 232 2.79 -7.18 -10.73
C PHE A 232 2.91 -5.68 -10.99
N LYS A 233 2.55 -5.25 -12.20
CA LYS A 233 2.25 -3.86 -12.57
C LYS A 233 0.78 -3.78 -12.97
N GLY A 234 -0.06 -3.18 -12.12
CA GLY A 234 -1.50 -3.26 -12.23
C GLY A 234 -1.94 -4.73 -12.17
N ASN A 235 -2.52 -5.22 -13.27
CA ASN A 235 -2.92 -6.63 -13.42
C ASN A 235 -1.91 -7.47 -14.23
N LYS A 236 -0.76 -6.90 -14.62
CA LYS A 236 0.24 -7.54 -15.50
C LYS A 236 1.44 -8.08 -14.72
N PHE A 237 1.94 -9.26 -15.07
CA PHE A 237 3.19 -9.82 -14.57
C PHE A 237 4.40 -9.04 -15.09
N VAL A 238 5.36 -8.82 -14.19
CA VAL A 238 6.71 -8.38 -14.57
C VAL A 238 7.57 -9.63 -14.77
N ILE A 239 7.93 -9.94 -16.01
CA ILE A 239 8.65 -11.19 -16.33
C ILE A 239 10.19 -10.98 -16.24
N PRO A 240 10.90 -11.83 -15.46
CA PRO A 240 12.36 -11.88 -15.42
C PRO A 240 12.98 -12.09 -16.80
N ALA A 241 14.20 -11.59 -17.02
CA ALA A 241 14.84 -11.67 -18.34
C ALA A 241 15.07 -13.11 -18.82
N SER A 242 15.29 -14.04 -17.88
CA SER A 242 15.54 -15.47 -18.12
C SER A 242 14.35 -16.18 -18.76
N VAL A 243 13.13 -15.93 -18.28
CA VAL A 243 11.90 -16.62 -18.73
C VAL A 243 11.18 -15.85 -19.84
N ARG A 244 11.63 -14.61 -20.12
CA ARG A 244 11.04 -13.74 -21.14
C ARG A 244 11.02 -14.38 -22.52
N LYS A 245 12.12 -15.01 -22.95
CA LYS A 245 12.21 -15.64 -24.28
C LYS A 245 11.25 -16.81 -24.43
N GLU A 246 11.14 -17.65 -23.39
CA GLU A 246 10.25 -18.80 -23.41
C GLU A 246 8.77 -18.38 -23.39
N MET A 247 8.43 -17.37 -22.60
CA MET A 247 7.05 -16.87 -22.50
C MET A 247 6.63 -16.13 -23.77
N LEU A 248 7.52 -15.33 -24.37
CA LEU A 248 7.26 -14.71 -25.67
C LEU A 248 7.08 -15.77 -26.77
N HIS A 249 7.96 -16.79 -26.81
CA HIS A 249 7.86 -17.86 -27.80
C HIS A 249 6.53 -18.61 -27.71
N LYS A 250 6.06 -18.94 -26.50
CA LYS A 250 4.77 -19.62 -26.29
C LYS A 250 3.55 -18.74 -26.62
N VAL A 251 3.64 -17.42 -26.47
CA VAL A 251 2.61 -16.49 -26.96
C VAL A 251 2.59 -16.47 -28.50
N HIS A 252 3.75 -16.67 -29.15
CA HIS A 252 3.89 -16.72 -30.61
C HIS A 252 3.59 -18.10 -31.24
N GLU A 253 3.75 -19.21 -30.52
CA GLU A 253 3.48 -20.59 -31.01
C GLU A 253 1.98 -20.91 -31.13
N GLU A 254 1.11 -20.25 -30.37
CA GLU A 254 -0.34 -20.33 -30.62
C GLU A 254 -0.72 -19.45 -31.82
N HIS A 255 -0.57 -20.00 -33.04
CA HIS A 255 -0.89 -19.43 -34.36
C HIS A 255 -2.10 -18.47 -34.43
N LEU A 256 -1.92 -17.23 -34.03
CA LEU A 256 -2.85 -16.12 -34.28
C LEU A 256 -1.96 -14.92 -34.62
N GLY A 257 -2.00 -14.49 -35.88
CA GLY A 257 -1.07 -13.55 -36.52
C GLY A 257 -0.61 -12.34 -35.70
N GLU A 258 0.49 -11.72 -36.16
CA GLU A 258 1.32 -10.75 -35.41
C GLU A 258 0.55 -9.65 -34.65
N GLU A 259 -0.54 -9.11 -35.19
CA GLU A 259 -1.38 -8.13 -34.51
C GLU A 259 -2.23 -8.72 -33.37
N LYS A 260 -2.73 -9.95 -33.50
CA LYS A 260 -3.42 -10.67 -32.43
C LYS A 260 -2.45 -11.16 -31.36
N CYS A 261 -1.21 -11.51 -31.70
CA CYS A 261 -0.16 -11.77 -30.70
C CYS A 261 0.19 -10.53 -29.88
N LYS A 262 0.30 -9.35 -30.50
CA LYS A 262 0.51 -8.08 -29.77
C LYS A 262 -0.70 -7.76 -28.88
N ARG A 263 -1.92 -7.94 -29.40
CA ARG A 263 -3.16 -7.77 -28.62
C ARG A 263 -3.25 -8.78 -27.49
N ARG A 264 -2.79 -10.01 -27.69
CA ARG A 264 -2.80 -11.08 -26.71
C ARG A 264 -1.63 -11.02 -25.74
N ALA A 265 -0.49 -10.43 -26.06
CA ALA A 265 0.52 -10.04 -25.05
C ALA A 265 0.02 -8.83 -24.23
N HIS A 266 -0.82 -7.99 -24.83
CA HIS A 266 -1.52 -6.92 -24.14
C HIS A 266 -2.67 -7.44 -23.25
N GLU A 267 -3.40 -8.48 -23.68
CA GLU A 267 -4.50 -9.18 -22.96
C GLU A 267 -3.96 -10.23 -21.95
N VAL A 268 -2.92 -10.99 -22.30
CA VAL A 268 -2.09 -11.82 -21.42
C VAL A 268 -1.12 -10.88 -20.75
N ASN A 269 -1.64 -10.00 -19.90
CA ASN A 269 -1.04 -9.45 -18.69
C ASN A 269 0.50 -9.59 -18.53
N VAL A 270 1.30 -9.20 -19.51
CA VAL A 270 2.75 -9.42 -19.52
C VAL A 270 3.42 -8.17 -20.07
N LEU A 271 4.36 -7.63 -19.30
CA LEU A 271 5.23 -6.56 -19.76
C LEU A 271 6.59 -7.16 -20.15
N ALA A 272 6.78 -7.38 -21.44
CA ALA A 272 8.10 -7.58 -22.02
C ALA A 272 8.69 -6.19 -22.35
N LYS A 273 9.92 -5.94 -21.90
CA LYS A 273 10.67 -4.75 -22.28
C LYS A 273 11.17 -4.95 -23.71
N ASP A 274 10.43 -4.45 -24.69
CA ASP A 274 10.94 -4.32 -26.05
C ASP A 274 12.06 -3.29 -26.04
N LYS A 275 13.29 -3.78 -26.11
CA LYS A 275 14.43 -2.99 -26.58
C LYS A 275 14.64 -3.38 -28.04
N SER A 276 14.05 -2.58 -28.92
CA SER A 276 14.61 -2.33 -30.26
C SER A 276 16.01 -1.73 -30.11
#